data_AF-A0A820N795-F1
#
_entry.id   AF-A0A820N795-F1
#
_cell.length_a   1.000
_cell.length_b   1.000
_cell.length_c   1.000
_cell.angle_alpha   90.00
_cell.angle_beta   90.00
_cell.angle_gamma   90.00
#
_symmetry.space_group_name_H-M   'P 1'
#
loop_
_entity.id
_entity.type
_entity.pdbx_description
1 polymer ?
#
loop_
_entity_poly.entity_id
_entity_poly.type
_entity_poly.pdbx_seq_one_letter_code
_entity_poly.pdbx_strand_id
1 'polypeptide(L)'
;FPSAFEFNEKLLITIADNLYSCQYGTFLLNSDKLRTDMKVSEYTMSAWTPILRERSLYLNPFYTDKSDKVLIPNNSSRHIKLWKNYYCRYMPGYRSTLDVLTQRYTTLLNLRKKFTDEFNHIRQDGEQQQPPRILPGALYQSPLATTLTNISTQSKSNVAQASATFMT
;
A
#
# COMPACT_ATOMS: atom_id res chain seq x y z
N PHE A 1 -0.40 2.49 22.44
CA PHE A 1 0.21 2.90 21.16
C PHE A 1 0.13 1.76 20.14
N PRO A 2 -1.00 1.60 19.43
CA PRO A 2 -1.23 0.43 18.57
C PRO A 2 -0.44 0.43 17.25
N SER A 3 0.02 1.60 16.77
CA SER A 3 0.75 1.77 15.51
C SER A 3 2.24 2.12 15.68
N ALA A 4 2.72 2.21 16.93
CA ALA A 4 4.08 2.68 17.22
C ALA A 4 5.15 1.60 17.10
N PHE A 5 4.77 0.32 17.17
CA PHE A 5 5.70 -0.80 17.10
C PHE A 5 5.57 -1.52 15.77
N GLU A 6 6.72 -1.82 15.16
CA GLU A 6 6.82 -2.60 13.93
C GLU A 6 6.43 -4.06 14.18
N PHE A 7 6.75 -4.59 15.36
CA PHE A 7 6.42 -5.95 15.74
C PHE A 7 5.03 -6.06 16.36
N ASN A 8 4.45 -7.26 16.25
CA ASN A 8 3.16 -7.61 16.82
C ASN A 8 3.31 -8.41 18.12
N GLU A 9 2.16 -8.72 18.72
CA GLU A 9 2.10 -9.49 19.97
C GLU A 9 2.60 -10.93 19.81
N LYS A 10 2.45 -11.54 18.62
CA LYS A 10 2.93 -12.91 18.37
C LYS A 10 4.44 -13.00 18.58
N LEU A 11 5.20 -11.98 18.17
CA LEU A 11 6.65 -11.94 18.41
C LEU A 11 6.98 -12.02 19.90
N LEU A 12 6.26 -11.25 20.73
CA LEU A 12 6.50 -11.22 22.17
C LEU A 12 6.19 -12.57 22.83
N ILE A 13 5.11 -13.24 22.40
CA ILE A 13 4.77 -14.59 22.87
C ILE A 13 5.85 -15.58 22.44
N THR A 14 6.29 -15.54 21.18
CA THR A 14 7.35 -16.42 20.65
C THR A 14 8.66 -16.23 21.38
N ILE A 15 9.05 -14.99 21.71
CA ILE A 15 10.25 -14.72 22.51
C ILE A 15 10.10 -15.33 23.91
N ALA A 16 8.94 -15.14 24.56
CA ALA A 16 8.69 -15.70 25.88
C ALA A 16 8.70 -17.24 25.86
N ASP A 17 8.19 -17.89 24.81
CA ASP A 17 8.26 -19.34 24.66
C ASP A 17 9.69 -19.83 24.44
N ASN A 18 10.48 -19.11 23.64
CA ASN A 18 11.89 -19.42 23.39
C ASN A 18 12.80 -19.21 24.61
N LEU A 19 12.36 -18.37 25.56
CA LEU A 19 13.06 -18.18 26.84
C LEU A 19 12.98 -19.44 27.71
N TYR A 20 11.82 -20.13 27.72
CA TYR A 20 11.61 -21.31 28.56
C TYR A 20 11.85 -22.64 27.84
N SER A 21 11.77 -22.67 26.51
CA SER A 21 11.97 -23.90 25.73
C SER A 21 13.43 -24.37 25.70
N CYS A 22 14.39 -23.47 25.95
CA CYS A 22 15.83 -23.72 25.82
C CYS A 22 16.25 -24.28 24.44
N GLN A 23 15.40 -24.14 23.42
CA GLN A 23 15.63 -24.67 22.08
C GLN A 23 16.78 -23.95 21.35
N TYR A 24 17.03 -22.70 21.73
CA TYR A 24 18.01 -21.81 21.09
C TYR A 24 18.99 -21.25 22.11
N GLY A 25 20.26 -21.05 21.72
CA GLY A 25 21.27 -20.46 22.60
C GLY A 25 21.22 -18.94 22.74
N THR A 26 20.10 -18.32 22.36
CA THR A 26 19.95 -16.86 22.43
C THR A 26 19.78 -16.36 23.85
N PHE A 27 19.05 -17.11 24.69
CA PHE A 27 18.76 -16.74 26.08
C PHE A 27 19.46 -17.65 27.09
N LEU A 28 20.44 -18.45 26.64
CA LEU A 28 21.24 -19.30 27.52
C LEU A 28 22.38 -18.50 28.16
N LEU A 29 22.74 -18.91 29.37
CA LEU A 29 23.80 -18.34 30.21
C LEU A 29 23.49 -16.93 30.75
N ASN A 30 24.25 -16.53 31.77
CA ASN A 30 24.00 -15.31 32.55
C ASN A 30 24.92 -14.14 32.20
N SER A 31 25.92 -14.36 31.34
CA SER A 31 26.89 -13.34 30.96
C SER A 31 27.42 -13.62 29.56
N ASP A 32 27.69 -12.55 28.80
CA ASP A 32 28.30 -12.67 27.47
C ASP A 32 29.69 -13.31 27.53
N LYS A 33 30.47 -13.10 28.62
CA LYS A 33 31.76 -13.77 28.80
C LYS A 33 31.60 -15.31 28.75
N LEU A 34 30.65 -15.85 29.51
CA LEU A 34 30.38 -17.29 29.53
C LEU A 34 29.91 -17.80 28.16
N ARG A 35 29.17 -16.98 27.41
CA ARG A 35 28.71 -17.34 26.05
C ARG A 35 29.87 -17.45 25.06
N THR A 36 30.85 -16.57 25.16
CA THR A 36 32.07 -16.62 24.35
C THR A 36 32.95 -17.80 24.76
N ASP A 37 33.19 -17.98 26.07
CA ASP A 37 34.02 -19.06 26.60
C ASP A 37 33.46 -20.46 26.22
N MET A 38 32.13 -20.62 26.27
CA MET A 38 31.44 -21.86 25.89
C MET A 38 31.10 -21.94 24.39
N LYS A 39 31.48 -20.95 23.58
CA LYS A 39 31.26 -20.92 22.12
C LYS A 39 29.80 -21.23 21.72
N VAL A 40 28.84 -20.68 22.45
CA VAL A 40 27.40 -21.00 22.28
C VAL A 40 26.93 -20.80 20.84
N SER A 41 27.47 -19.81 20.13
CA SER A 41 27.16 -19.53 18.72
C SER A 41 27.60 -20.62 17.75
N GLU A 42 28.61 -21.42 18.09
CA GLU A 42 29.09 -22.53 17.25
C GLU A 42 28.21 -23.78 17.43
N TYR A 43 27.72 -24.00 18.64
CA TYR A 43 26.98 -25.22 19.00
C TYR A 43 25.46 -25.09 18.91
N THR A 44 24.93 -23.86 18.91
CA THR A 44 23.48 -23.64 18.99
C THR A 44 23.02 -22.60 17.97
N MET A 45 21.78 -22.77 17.49
CA MET A 45 21.15 -21.81 16.59
C MET A 45 20.56 -20.63 17.39
N SER A 46 20.55 -19.44 16.77
CA SER A 46 19.85 -18.28 17.32
C SER A 46 18.33 -18.40 17.15
N ALA A 47 17.58 -17.97 18.17
CA ALA A 47 16.12 -17.82 18.11
C ALA A 47 15.68 -16.81 17.05
N TRP A 48 16.55 -15.86 16.69
CA TRP A 48 16.27 -14.87 15.65
C TRP A 48 16.27 -15.47 14.25
N THR A 49 17.00 -16.56 14.00
CA THR A 49 17.06 -17.21 12.69
C THR A 49 15.68 -17.62 12.16
N PRO A 50 14.85 -18.40 12.89
CA PRO A 50 13.49 -18.72 12.45
C PRO A 50 12.56 -17.50 12.47
N ILE A 51 12.70 -16.60 13.44
CA ILE A 51 11.89 -15.39 13.54
C ILE A 51 12.06 -14.48 12.31
N LEU A 52 13.31 -14.28 11.87
CA LEU A 52 13.62 -13.46 10.71
C LEU A 52 13.23 -14.14 9.39
N ARG A 53 13.30 -15.47 9.32
CA ARG A 53 12.78 -16.23 8.17
C ARG A 53 11.27 -15.99 7.98
N GLU A 54 10.51 -15.96 9.07
CA GLU A 54 9.05 -15.75 9.06
C GLU A 54 8.66 -14.34 9.52
N ARG A 55 9.48 -13.33 9.19
CA ARG A 55 9.28 -11.95 9.65
C ARG A 55 7.87 -11.41 9.36
N SER A 56 7.28 -11.78 8.23
CA SER A 56 5.94 -11.35 7.83
C SER A 56 4.84 -11.68 8.84
N LEU A 57 4.99 -12.77 9.62
CA LEU A 57 4.04 -13.16 10.65
C LEU A 57 4.15 -12.30 11.92
N TYR A 58 5.28 -11.64 12.11
CA TYR A 58 5.61 -10.86 13.30
C TYR A 58 5.45 -9.35 13.10
N LEU A 59 5.19 -8.91 11.87
CA LEU A 59 4.99 -7.50 11.56
C LEU A 59 3.58 -7.03 11.89
N ASN A 60 3.48 -5.79 12.36
CA ASN A 60 2.25 -5.07 12.62
C ASN A 60 1.82 -4.32 11.35
N PRO A 61 0.66 -4.66 10.75
CA PRO A 61 0.17 -3.96 9.56
C PRO A 61 -0.17 -2.49 9.80
N PHE A 62 -0.35 -2.07 11.06
CA PHE A 62 -0.67 -0.70 11.45
C PHE A 62 0.57 0.12 11.80
N TYR A 63 1.76 -0.43 11.65
CA TYR A 63 2.99 0.29 11.93
C TYR A 63 3.09 1.55 11.07
N THR A 64 3.36 2.69 11.71
CA THR A 64 3.56 3.97 11.02
C THR A 64 4.97 4.46 11.31
N ASP A 65 5.78 4.51 10.26
CA ASP A 65 7.21 4.85 10.34
C ASP A 65 7.48 6.30 10.79
N LYS A 66 6.47 7.18 10.68
CA LYS A 66 6.58 8.63 10.95
C LYS A 66 6.36 9.01 12.41
N SER A 67 6.71 8.13 13.35
CA SER A 67 6.51 8.37 14.77
C SER A 67 7.79 8.85 15.47
N ASP A 68 8.36 9.98 15.03
CA ASP A 68 9.46 10.69 15.73
C ASP A 68 9.07 11.26 17.11
N LYS A 69 7.94 10.82 17.65
CA LYS A 69 7.40 11.28 18.93
C LYS A 69 7.81 10.31 20.03
N VAL A 70 8.37 10.85 21.10
CA VAL A 70 8.65 10.11 22.34
C VAL A 70 7.33 9.52 22.87
N LEU A 71 7.31 8.20 23.08
CA LEU A 71 6.16 7.50 23.65
C LEU A 71 6.12 7.74 25.17
N ILE A 72 5.06 8.37 25.66
CA ILE A 72 4.86 8.59 27.10
C ILE A 72 3.70 7.71 27.58
N PRO A 73 3.97 6.53 28.15
CA PRO A 73 2.93 5.63 28.63
C PRO A 73 2.24 6.18 29.90
N ASN A 74 0.96 5.86 30.06
CA ASN A 74 0.24 6.11 31.30
C ASN A 74 0.44 4.93 32.26
N ASN A 75 1.14 5.18 33.37
CA ASN A 75 1.52 4.14 34.35
C ASN A 75 0.45 3.91 35.44
N SER A 76 -0.73 4.51 35.33
CA SER A 76 -1.83 4.26 36.28
C SER A 76 -2.30 2.81 36.18
N SER A 77 -2.59 2.19 37.32
CA SER A 77 -3.13 0.81 37.40
C SER A 77 -4.40 0.62 36.56
N ARG A 78 -5.19 1.67 36.33
CA ARG A 78 -6.37 1.65 35.45
C ARG A 78 -6.05 1.41 33.97
N HIS A 79 -4.84 1.73 33.53
CA HIS A 79 -4.40 1.59 32.15
C HIS A 79 -3.60 0.29 31.91
N ILE A 80 -3.11 -0.33 32.99
CA ILE A 80 -2.44 -1.64 32.93
C ILE A 80 -3.53 -2.71 32.82
N LYS A 81 -3.44 -3.52 31.76
CA LYS A 81 -4.38 -4.62 31.50
C LYS A 81 -3.65 -5.95 31.62
N LEU A 82 -4.33 -6.96 32.13
CA LEU A 82 -3.83 -8.32 32.09
C LEU A 82 -3.62 -8.75 30.64
N TRP A 83 -2.43 -9.28 30.34
CA TRP A 83 -2.12 -9.85 29.04
C TRP A 83 -2.76 -11.23 28.88
N LYS A 84 -4.07 -11.22 28.61
CA LYS A 84 -4.89 -12.44 28.55
C LYS A 84 -4.38 -13.47 27.53
N ASN A 85 -3.92 -13.02 26.37
CA ASN A 85 -3.43 -13.92 25.33
C ASN A 85 -2.17 -14.71 25.74
N TYR A 86 -1.35 -14.18 26.64
CA TYR A 86 -0.20 -14.90 27.18
C TYR A 86 -0.60 -15.74 28.40
N TYR A 87 -1.20 -15.13 29.43
CA TYR A 87 -1.48 -15.82 30.70
C TYR A 87 -2.67 -16.77 30.65
N CYS A 88 -3.71 -16.47 29.86
CA CYS A 88 -4.91 -17.29 29.76
C CYS A 88 -4.85 -18.32 28.62
N ARG A 89 -3.71 -18.45 27.92
CA ARG A 89 -3.57 -19.33 26.74
C ARG A 89 -3.86 -20.81 27.00
N TYR A 90 -3.63 -21.26 28.24
CA TYR A 90 -3.85 -22.65 28.65
C TYR A 90 -5.23 -22.87 29.29
N MET A 91 -6.06 -21.83 29.41
CA MET A 91 -7.37 -21.96 30.02
C MET A 91 -8.35 -22.63 29.04
N PRO A 92 -9.05 -23.71 29.44
CA PRO A 92 -10.07 -24.35 28.61
C PRO A 92 -11.15 -23.34 28.22
N GLY A 93 -11.48 -23.28 26.92
CA GLY A 93 -12.50 -22.37 26.39
C GLY A 93 -12.05 -20.93 26.17
N TYR A 94 -10.83 -20.56 26.55
CA TYR A 94 -10.28 -19.26 26.19
C TYR A 94 -9.94 -19.23 24.69
N ARG A 95 -10.70 -18.44 23.92
CA ARG A 95 -10.34 -18.08 22.55
C ARG A 95 -9.69 -16.71 22.58
N SER A 96 -8.45 -16.62 22.13
CA SER A 96 -7.78 -15.33 21.93
C SER A 96 -8.64 -14.45 21.02
N THR A 97 -9.27 -13.44 21.60
CA THR A 97 -10.07 -12.45 20.86
C THR A 97 -9.19 -11.74 19.83
N LEU A 98 -7.90 -11.60 20.14
CA LEU A 98 -6.94 -10.99 19.25
C LEU A 98 -6.72 -11.83 17.99
N ASP A 99 -6.75 -13.15 18.05
CA ASP A 99 -6.54 -13.98 16.86
C ASP A 99 -7.71 -13.83 15.87
N VAL A 100 -8.95 -13.80 16.38
CA VAL A 100 -10.15 -13.54 15.57
C VAL A 100 -10.16 -12.12 14.98
N LEU A 101 -9.85 -11.12 15.79
CA LEU A 101 -9.80 -9.74 15.33
C LEU A 101 -8.67 -9.53 14.32
N THR A 102 -7.47 -10.02 14.63
CA THR A 102 -6.31 -9.93 13.74
C THR A 102 -6.61 -10.60 12.40
N GLN A 103 -7.24 -11.78 12.41
CA GLN A 103 -7.63 -12.45 11.17
C GLN A 103 -8.62 -11.60 10.36
N ARG A 104 -9.68 -11.08 10.98
CA ARG A 104 -10.66 -10.20 10.31
C ARG A 104 -10.03 -8.93 9.76
N TYR A 105 -9.19 -8.26 10.55
CA TYR A 105 -8.49 -7.05 10.12
C TYR A 105 -7.50 -7.34 8.98
N THR A 106 -6.79 -8.47 9.03
CA THR A 106 -5.89 -8.90 7.94
C THR A 106 -6.68 -9.14 6.66
N THR A 107 -7.84 -9.80 6.74
CA THR A 107 -8.75 -9.96 5.59
C THR A 107 -9.16 -8.60 5.01
N LEU A 108 -9.54 -7.64 5.86
CA LEU A 108 -9.93 -6.29 5.42
C LEU A 108 -8.77 -5.54 4.78
N LEU A 109 -7.57 -5.61 5.35
CA LEU A 109 -6.38 -4.96 4.80
C LEU A 109 -5.98 -5.57 3.46
N ASN A 110 -6.05 -6.89 3.34
CA ASN A 110 -5.81 -7.59 2.08
C ASN A 110 -6.86 -7.21 1.03
N LEU A 111 -8.12 -7.08 1.42
CA LEU A 111 -9.20 -6.65 0.51
C LEU A 111 -8.99 -5.20 0.05
N ARG A 112 -8.66 -4.29 0.97
CA ARG A 112 -8.31 -2.90 0.64
C ARG A 112 -7.13 -2.84 -0.33
N LYS A 113 -6.10 -3.66 -0.11
CA LYS A 113 -4.94 -3.73 -0.99
C LYS A 113 -5.35 -4.16 -2.39
N LYS A 114 -6.13 -5.25 -2.52
CA LYS A 114 -6.67 -5.72 -3.80
C LYS A 114 -7.43 -4.63 -4.56
N PHE A 115 -8.34 -3.92 -3.90
CA PHE A 115 -9.06 -2.81 -4.53
C PHE A 115 -8.15 -1.66 -4.96
N THR A 116 -7.10 -1.37 -4.18
CA THR A 116 -6.14 -0.33 -4.53
C THR A 116 -5.33 -0.72 -5.77
N ASP A 117 -4.90 -1.98 -5.83
CA ASP A 117 -4.16 -2.52 -6.96
C ASP A 117 -5.03 -2.54 -8.24
N GLU A 118 -6.28 -2.98 -8.13
CA GLU A 118 -7.27 -2.97 -9.21
C GLU A 118 -7.56 -1.55 -9.71
N PHE A 119 -7.78 -0.61 -8.79
CA PHE A 119 -7.98 0.80 -9.12
C PHE A 119 -6.79 1.40 -9.87
N ASN A 120 -5.56 1.10 -9.41
CA ASN A 120 -4.34 1.58 -10.07
C ASN A 120 -4.18 1.00 -11.48
N HIS A 121 -4.55 -0.27 -11.68
CA HIS A 121 -4.49 -0.90 -13.01
C HIS A 121 -5.47 -0.26 -13.99
N ILE A 122 -6.74 -0.07 -13.59
CA ILE A 122 -7.76 0.62 -14.39
C ILE A 122 -7.30 2.05 -14.76
N ARG A 123 -6.65 2.75 -13.82
CA ARG A 123 -6.12 4.09 -14.06
C ARG A 123 -5.00 4.10 -15.11
N GLN A 124 -4.12 3.10 -15.10
CA GLN A 124 -3.05 2.95 -16.09
C GLN A 124 -3.59 2.58 -17.48
N ASP A 125 -4.61 1.72 -17.57
CA ASP A 125 -5.24 1.35 -18.83
C ASP A 125 -5.95 2.55 -19.49
N GLY A 126 -6.56 3.44 -18.70
CA GLY A 126 -7.12 4.70 -19.16
C GLY A 126 -6.06 5.72 -19.63
N GLU A 127 -4.84 5.67 -19.09
CA GLU A 127 -3.72 6.51 -19.52
C GLU A 127 -3.08 5.99 -20.84
N GLN A 128 -3.16 4.69 -21.13
CA GLN A 128 -2.66 4.09 -22.38
C GLN A 128 -3.62 4.24 -23.58
N GLN A 129 -4.89 4.56 -23.35
CA GLN A 129 -5.91 4.75 -24.41
C GLN A 129 -6.09 6.21 -24.87
N GLN A 130 -5.27 7.17 -24.42
CA GLN A 130 -5.30 8.53 -25.01
C GLN A 130 -4.72 8.50 -26.45
N PRO A 131 -5.44 8.99 -27.48
CA PRO A 131 -4.87 9.11 -28.82
C PRO A 131 -3.73 10.15 -28.81
N PRO A 132 -2.75 10.07 -29.75
CA PRO A 132 -1.55 10.87 -29.70
C PRO A 132 -1.87 12.37 -29.62
N ARG A 133 -1.29 13.04 -28.61
CA ARG A 133 -1.41 14.48 -28.36
C ARG A 133 -0.95 15.24 -29.63
N ILE A 134 -1.90 15.75 -30.40
CA ILE A 134 -1.62 16.62 -31.55
C ILE A 134 -0.92 17.87 -31.00
N LEU A 135 0.34 18.08 -31.38
CA LEU A 135 1.07 19.32 -31.13
C LEU A 135 0.37 20.47 -31.88
N PRO A 136 0.12 21.63 -31.24
CA PRO A 136 -0.48 22.77 -31.92
C PRO A 136 0.57 23.39 -32.86
N GLY A 137 0.59 22.95 -34.11
CA GLY A 137 1.55 23.46 -35.09
C GLY A 137 1.52 22.88 -36.50
N ALA A 138 0.59 21.97 -36.83
CA ALA A 138 0.40 21.53 -38.21
C ALA A 138 -0.87 22.18 -38.78
N LEU A 139 -0.69 23.13 -39.68
CA LEU A 139 -1.75 23.74 -40.48
C LEU A 139 -2.55 22.65 -41.19
N TYR A 140 -3.77 22.40 -40.72
CA TYR A 140 -4.71 21.51 -41.39
C TYR A 140 -5.27 22.25 -42.60
N GLN A 141 -4.70 22.02 -43.79
CA GLN A 141 -5.40 22.33 -45.03
C GLN A 141 -6.50 21.29 -45.21
N SER A 142 -7.75 21.70 -44.98
CA SER A 142 -8.95 20.88 -45.16
C SER A 142 -9.38 20.87 -46.64
N PRO A 143 -9.70 19.71 -47.24
CA PRO A 143 -10.15 19.61 -48.64
C PRO A 143 -11.66 19.87 -48.84
N LEU A 144 -12.39 20.35 -47.83
CA LEU A 144 -13.85 20.57 -47.92
C LEU A 144 -14.28 22.00 -48.27
N ALA A 145 -13.35 22.87 -48.66
CA ALA A 145 -13.65 24.25 -49.07
C ALA A 145 -14.00 24.42 -50.58
N THR A 146 -14.21 23.33 -51.34
CA THR A 146 -14.43 23.41 -52.79
C THR A 146 -15.91 23.40 -53.21
N THR A 147 -16.86 23.20 -52.30
CA THR A 147 -18.27 23.01 -52.71
C THR A 147 -19.20 24.21 -52.46
N LEU A 148 -18.74 25.29 -51.81
CA LEU A 148 -19.57 26.49 -51.58
C LEU A 148 -19.06 27.78 -52.24
N THR A 149 -18.15 27.67 -53.21
CA THR A 149 -17.73 28.80 -54.07
C THR A 149 -18.32 28.74 -55.49
N ASN A 150 -18.98 27.64 -55.88
CA ASN A 150 -19.60 27.49 -57.21
C ASN A 150 -21.09 27.86 -57.29
N ILE A 151 -21.72 28.29 -56.20
CA ILE A 151 -23.14 28.71 -56.20
C ILE A 151 -23.27 30.25 -56.10
N SER A 152 -22.22 30.96 -55.69
CA SER A 152 -22.23 32.43 -55.63
C SER A 152 -21.71 33.12 -56.90
N THR A 153 -21.20 32.37 -57.88
CA THR A 153 -20.70 32.87 -59.18
C THR A 153 -21.70 32.78 -60.34
N GLN A 154 -22.83 32.06 -60.18
CA GLN A 154 -23.93 32.07 -61.18
C GLN A 154 -25.01 33.14 -60.93
N SER A 155 -24.99 33.86 -59.81
CA SER A 155 -25.99 34.89 -59.48
C SER A 155 -25.53 36.33 -59.78
N LYS A 156 -24.27 36.56 -60.19
CA LYS A 156 -23.75 37.92 -60.49
C LYS A 156 -23.38 38.16 -61.97
N SER A 157 -23.54 37.18 -62.85
CA SER A 157 -23.42 37.39 -64.31
C SER A 157 -24.74 37.82 -64.99
N ASN A 158 -25.88 37.82 -64.27
CA ASN A 158 -27.17 38.31 -64.81
C ASN A 158 -27.50 39.77 -64.45
N VAL A 159 -26.58 40.50 -63.81
CA VAL A 159 -26.75 41.95 -63.52
C VAL A 159 -25.91 42.81 -64.49
N ALA A 160 -25.15 42.21 -65.41
CA ALA A 160 -24.43 42.90 -66.47
C ALA A 160 -25.22 43.03 -67.80
N GLN A 161 -26.54 42.84 -67.80
CA GLN A 161 -27.39 43.02 -69.01
C GLN A 161 -28.62 43.91 -68.83
N ALA A 162 -28.77 44.67 -67.74
CA ALA A 162 -29.90 45.59 -67.61
C ALA A 162 -29.49 46.94 -67.02
N SER A 163 -28.67 47.70 -67.74
CA SER A 163 -28.66 49.17 -67.80
C SER A 163 -27.55 49.67 -68.74
N ALA A 164 -27.69 49.35 -70.04
CA ALA A 164 -27.04 50.06 -71.15
C ALA A 164 -27.89 49.87 -72.42
N THR A 165 -29.15 50.30 -72.35
CA THR A 165 -29.95 50.70 -73.51
C THR A 165 -30.73 51.95 -73.10
N PHE A 166 -30.01 53.07 -73.06
CA PHE A 166 -30.58 54.39 -73.26
C PHE A 166 -29.49 55.24 -73.94
N MET A 167 -29.83 55.80 -75.11
CA MET A 167 -28.98 56.37 -76.19
C MET A 167 -28.30 55.30 -77.05
N THR A 168 -28.81 54.92 -78.23
CA THR A 168 -29.38 55.69 -79.35
C THR A 168 -30.41 54.82 -80.06
#